data_AF-B4KCH5-F1
#
_entry.id   AF-B4KCH5-F1
#
_cell.length_a   1.000
_cell.length_b   1.000
_cell.length_c   1.000
_cell.angle_alpha   90.00
_cell.angle_beta   90.00
_cell.angle_gamma   90.00
#
_symmetry.space_group_name_H-M   'P 1'
#
loop_
_entity.id
_entity.type
_entity.pdbx_description
1 polymer ?
#
loop_
_entity_poly.entity_id
_entity_poly.type
_entity_poly.pdbx_seq_one_letter_code
_entity_poly.pdbx_strand_id
1 'polypeptide(L)'
;MKLADLDEQYKRFPQIKREEMRKFVDWIHAQPHFSPHFSEGEALHFFHACKYSMEMAKQVLETNLTARTHLDDFFVNLDIESNQLKRAMKTVSIVPLPGATPEGYRVIVGKLEDLSASNFNYADVMKLYCMVFDYWMYEDGIQPGHVIVIDLKGCSLGHVARIGLLQMKKFLFYLQEAAAIRLIGFHFINIVPFMDKIMALMNPFMKKELTSILYLHNDINEFFKFVPREMMPKDYGGQLEETKVARELYYNKLMDDRKQMLEFETRHQVNEKLRPGKPKNASDLFGIAGNFKKLDID
;
A
#
# COMPACT_ATOMS: atom_id res chain seq x y z
N MET A 1 4.28 -1.31 -17.70
CA MET A 1 3.50 -0.36 -16.88
C MET A 1 3.48 0.96 -17.61
N LYS A 2 2.30 1.55 -17.84
CA LYS A 2 2.19 2.89 -18.41
C LYS A 2 2.61 3.92 -17.35
N LEU A 3 3.52 4.82 -17.70
CA LEU A 3 3.93 5.92 -16.81
C LEU A 3 2.91 7.06 -16.82
N ALA A 4 2.67 7.64 -15.65
CA ALA A 4 1.98 8.93 -15.56
C ALA A 4 2.78 10.03 -16.29
N ASP A 5 2.08 10.89 -17.04
CA ASP A 5 2.71 11.98 -17.79
C ASP A 5 3.20 13.08 -16.84
N LEU A 6 4.52 13.27 -16.75
CA LEU A 6 5.13 14.23 -15.84
C LEU A 6 4.71 15.67 -16.12
N ASP A 7 4.56 16.06 -17.39
CA ASP A 7 4.15 17.42 -17.75
C ASP A 7 2.73 17.71 -17.28
N GLU A 8 1.84 16.73 -17.39
CA GLU A 8 0.50 16.78 -16.81
C GLU A 8 0.55 16.85 -15.28
N GLN A 9 1.40 16.05 -14.61
CA GLN A 9 1.54 16.10 -13.16
C GLN A 9 1.95 17.50 -12.68
N TYR A 10 2.97 18.11 -13.29
CA TYR A 10 3.40 19.46 -12.90
C TYR A 10 2.35 20.55 -13.22
N LYS A 11 1.54 20.37 -14.28
CA LYS A 11 0.42 21.27 -14.55
C LYS A 11 -0.69 21.16 -13.50
N ARG A 12 -1.00 19.93 -13.06
CA ARG A 12 -2.02 19.68 -12.03
C ARG A 12 -1.58 20.13 -10.63
N PHE A 13 -0.27 20.08 -10.35
CA PHE A 13 0.30 20.46 -9.06
C PHE A 13 1.35 21.58 -9.22
N PRO A 14 0.94 22.81 -9.61
CA PRO A 14 1.84 23.91 -9.98
C PRO A 14 2.70 24.46 -8.83
N GLN A 15 2.35 24.10 -7.58
CA GLN A 15 3.16 24.37 -6.40
C GLN A 15 4.48 23.60 -6.39
N ILE A 16 4.56 22.44 -7.05
CA ILE A 16 5.79 21.66 -7.15
C ILE A 16 6.65 22.26 -8.25
N LYS A 17 7.86 22.70 -7.90
CA LYS A 17 8.80 23.27 -8.86
C LYS A 17 9.74 22.18 -9.37
N ARG A 18 9.93 22.12 -10.69
CA ARG A 18 10.85 21.16 -11.34
C ARG A 18 12.28 21.27 -10.83
N GLU A 19 12.73 22.47 -10.49
CA GLU A 19 14.06 22.70 -9.93
C GLU A 19 14.24 22.04 -8.56
N GLU A 20 13.21 22.06 -7.71
CA GLU A 20 13.24 21.37 -6.41
C GLU A 20 13.24 19.85 -6.60
N MET A 21 12.44 19.36 -7.55
CA MET A 21 12.44 17.94 -7.89
C MET A 21 13.77 17.47 -8.47
N ARG A 22 14.45 18.30 -9.29
CA ARG A 22 15.80 18.01 -9.76
C ARG A 22 16.77 17.82 -8.60
N LYS A 23 16.77 18.74 -7.63
CA LYS A 23 17.61 18.64 -6.41
C LYS A 23 17.30 17.36 -5.61
N PHE A 24 16.02 16.94 -5.57
CA PHE A 24 15.66 15.71 -4.89
C PHE A 24 16.19 14.48 -5.63
N VAL A 25 15.99 14.40 -6.94
CA VAL A 25 16.50 13.32 -7.78
C VAL A 25 18.03 13.24 -7.74
N ASP A 26 18.72 14.38 -7.83
CA ASP A 26 20.19 14.44 -7.71
C ASP A 26 20.66 13.88 -6.36
N TRP A 27 19.95 14.20 -5.27
CA TRP A 27 20.24 13.63 -3.95
C TRP A 27 20.00 12.12 -3.89
N ILE A 28 18.93 11.61 -4.53
CA ILE A 28 18.61 10.18 -4.62
C ILE A 28 19.75 9.45 -5.34
N HIS A 29 20.17 9.95 -6.50
CA HIS A 29 21.24 9.34 -7.30
C HIS A 29 22.63 9.45 -6.66
N ALA A 30 22.81 10.39 -5.72
CA ALA A 30 24.01 10.47 -4.89
C ALA A 30 24.06 9.42 -3.77
N GLN A 31 22.95 8.70 -3.47
CA GLN A 31 22.95 7.67 -2.44
C GLN A 31 23.46 6.33 -3.00
N PRO A 32 24.57 5.78 -2.50
CA PRO A 32 25.20 4.58 -3.06
C PRO A 32 24.37 3.29 -2.85
N HIS A 33 23.47 3.26 -1.85
CA HIS A 33 22.59 2.13 -1.60
C HIS A 33 21.26 2.19 -2.33
N PHE A 34 20.94 3.28 -3.04
CA PHE A 34 19.73 3.38 -3.84
C PHE A 34 19.96 2.93 -5.29
N SER A 35 18.87 2.65 -6.00
CA SER A 35 18.95 2.36 -7.42
C SER A 35 19.38 3.61 -8.21
N PRO A 36 20.34 3.51 -9.14
CA PRO A 36 20.69 4.61 -10.04
C PRO A 36 19.58 4.89 -11.07
N HIS A 37 18.58 4.02 -11.16
CA HIS A 37 17.45 4.11 -12.09
C HIS A 37 16.15 4.54 -11.42
N PHE A 38 16.24 5.16 -10.24
CA PHE A 38 15.09 5.79 -9.58
C PHE A 38 14.66 7.03 -10.37
N SER A 39 13.39 7.12 -10.75
CA SER A 39 12.88 8.14 -11.67
C SER A 39 12.37 9.39 -10.96
N GLU A 40 12.24 10.48 -11.72
CA GLU A 40 11.65 11.73 -11.25
C GLU A 40 10.17 11.55 -10.85
N GLY A 41 9.41 10.74 -11.59
CA GLY A 41 8.01 10.43 -11.27
C GLY A 41 7.86 9.68 -9.96
N GLU A 42 8.71 8.68 -9.72
CA GLU A 42 8.74 7.96 -8.44
C GLU A 42 9.09 8.91 -7.29
N ALA A 43 10.09 9.78 -7.46
CA ALA A 43 10.47 10.77 -6.46
C ALA A 43 9.33 11.77 -6.15
N LEU A 44 8.53 12.11 -7.17
CA LEU A 44 7.41 13.04 -7.05
C LEU A 44 6.37 12.57 -6.03
N HIS A 45 6.10 11.26 -5.96
CA HIS A 45 5.17 10.71 -4.97
C HIS A 45 5.61 11.00 -3.53
N PHE A 46 6.88 10.79 -3.21
CA PHE A 46 7.42 11.06 -1.87
C PHE A 46 7.36 12.54 -1.52
N PHE A 47 7.76 13.41 -2.45
CA PHE A 47 7.73 14.85 -2.24
C PHE A 47 6.30 15.36 -2.02
N HIS A 48 5.35 14.90 -2.83
CA HIS A 48 3.94 15.24 -2.71
C HIS A 48 3.30 14.69 -1.41
N ALA A 49 3.56 13.43 -1.06
CA ALA A 49 3.09 12.80 0.17
C ALA A 49 3.56 13.57 1.41
N CYS A 50 4.81 14.04 1.38
CA CYS A 50 5.43 14.81 2.46
C CYS A 50 5.10 16.31 2.44
N LYS A 51 4.01 16.73 1.78
CA LYS A 51 3.57 18.13 1.70
C LYS A 51 4.69 19.07 1.23
N TYR A 52 5.51 18.61 0.28
CA TYR A 52 6.61 19.36 -0.32
C TYR A 52 7.77 19.66 0.65
N SER A 53 7.83 18.98 1.80
CA SER A 53 8.99 19.03 2.69
C SER A 53 10.09 18.12 2.18
N MET A 54 11.19 18.72 1.71
CA MET A 54 12.35 18.00 1.20
C MET A 54 12.98 17.08 2.26
N GLU A 55 13.09 17.56 3.50
CA GLU A 55 13.67 16.78 4.59
C GLU A 55 12.82 15.55 4.89
N MET A 56 11.51 15.72 5.04
CA MET A 56 10.58 14.61 5.28
C MET A 56 10.55 13.64 4.09
N ALA A 57 10.56 14.14 2.85
CA ALA A 57 10.57 13.31 1.65
C ALA A 57 11.79 12.38 1.60
N LYS A 58 12.97 12.89 1.96
CA LYS A 58 14.20 12.08 2.08
C LYS A 58 14.08 10.99 3.14
N GLN A 59 13.55 11.34 4.33
CA GLN A 59 13.36 10.39 5.43
C GLN A 59 12.34 9.29 5.09
N VAL A 60 11.22 9.66 4.47
CA VAL A 60 10.16 8.70 4.08
C VAL A 60 10.65 7.82 2.93
N LEU A 61 11.35 8.37 1.93
CA LEU A 61 11.94 7.57 0.86
C LEU A 61 12.94 6.54 1.40
N GLU A 62 13.85 6.98 2.26
CA GLU A 62 14.82 6.08 2.92
C GLU A 62 14.11 4.98 3.71
N THR A 63 13.10 5.33 4.49
CA THR A 63 12.28 4.37 5.26
C THR A 63 11.53 3.41 4.35
N ASN A 64 10.97 3.89 3.24
CA ASN A 64 10.24 3.10 2.26
C ASN A 64 11.11 2.06 1.59
N LEU A 65 12.23 2.47 0.98
CA LEU A 65 13.11 1.55 0.27
C LEU A 65 13.74 0.54 1.23
N THR A 66 14.09 0.98 2.45
CA THR A 66 14.56 0.07 3.50
C THR A 66 13.45 -0.92 3.90
N ALA A 67 12.22 -0.45 4.14
CA ALA A 67 11.11 -1.33 4.50
C ALA A 67 10.81 -2.35 3.38
N ARG A 68 10.79 -1.93 2.12
CA ARG A 68 10.60 -2.83 0.97
C ARG A 68 11.67 -3.91 0.86
N THR A 69 12.89 -3.61 1.32
CA THR A 69 14.01 -4.56 1.32
C THR A 69 13.92 -5.62 2.43
N HIS A 70 13.28 -5.28 3.55
CA HIS A 70 13.22 -6.15 4.75
C HIS A 70 11.82 -6.71 5.06
N LEU A 71 10.81 -6.31 4.28
CA LEU A 71 9.42 -6.78 4.37
C LEU A 71 9.12 -7.77 3.25
N ASP A 72 9.88 -8.87 3.23
CA ASP A 72 9.84 -9.91 2.20
C ASP A 72 8.44 -10.53 2.04
N ASP A 73 7.68 -10.56 3.13
CA ASP A 73 6.29 -10.99 3.17
C ASP A 73 5.42 -10.21 2.17
N PHE A 74 5.77 -8.96 1.84
CA PHE A 74 4.96 -8.05 1.02
C PHE A 74 5.64 -7.55 -0.25
N PHE A 75 6.96 -7.36 -0.26
CA PHE A 75 7.66 -6.63 -1.34
C PHE A 75 8.76 -7.43 -2.04
N VAL A 76 8.92 -8.72 -1.74
CA VAL A 76 9.88 -9.60 -2.42
C VAL A 76 9.13 -10.66 -3.23
N ASN A 77 9.61 -10.96 -4.44
CA ASN A 77 8.97 -11.87 -5.39
C ASN A 77 7.53 -11.41 -5.74
N LEU A 78 7.42 -10.17 -6.24
CA LEU A 78 6.21 -9.53 -6.76
C LEU A 78 5.83 -10.08 -8.14
N ASP A 79 5.85 -11.40 -8.25
CA ASP A 79 5.44 -12.14 -9.44
C ASP A 79 3.97 -12.53 -9.31
N ILE A 80 3.10 -11.92 -10.12
CA ILE A 80 1.66 -12.21 -10.14
C ILE A 80 1.35 -13.68 -10.40
N GLU A 81 2.28 -14.42 -11.01
CA GLU A 81 2.16 -15.86 -11.25
C GLU A 81 2.68 -16.75 -10.11
N SER A 82 3.26 -16.16 -9.06
CA SER A 82 3.69 -16.88 -7.86
C SER A 82 2.51 -17.56 -7.15
N ASN A 83 2.78 -18.64 -6.41
CA ASN A 83 1.75 -19.37 -5.68
C ASN A 83 1.05 -18.49 -4.64
N GLN A 84 1.79 -17.58 -4.02
CA GLN A 84 1.28 -16.60 -3.04
C GLN A 84 0.26 -15.68 -3.70
N LEU A 85 0.63 -15.01 -4.79
CA LEU A 85 -0.25 -14.07 -5.48
C LEU A 85 -1.43 -14.78 -6.17
N LYS A 86 -1.22 -15.96 -6.75
CA LYS A 86 -2.31 -16.81 -7.27
C LYS A 86 -3.31 -17.22 -6.18
N ARG A 87 -2.85 -17.50 -4.96
CA ARG A 87 -3.73 -17.79 -3.82
C ARG A 87 -4.50 -16.54 -3.39
N ALA A 88 -3.83 -15.39 -3.26
CA ALA A 88 -4.49 -14.14 -2.93
C ALA A 88 -5.54 -13.73 -3.96
N MET A 89 -5.25 -13.81 -5.26
CA MET A 89 -6.20 -13.48 -6.33
C MET A 89 -7.44 -14.40 -6.38
N LYS A 90 -7.35 -15.60 -5.79
CA LYS A 90 -8.50 -16.50 -5.63
C LYS A 90 -9.34 -16.14 -4.40
N THR A 91 -8.72 -15.60 -3.35
CA THR A 91 -9.38 -15.37 -2.07
C THR A 91 -9.94 -13.97 -1.90
N VAL A 92 -9.33 -12.97 -2.55
CA VAL A 92 -9.73 -11.57 -2.45
C VAL A 92 -9.77 -10.86 -3.80
N SER A 93 -10.52 -9.77 -3.82
CA SER A 93 -10.44 -8.73 -4.84
C SER A 93 -9.81 -7.50 -4.23
N ILE A 94 -8.74 -6.99 -4.83
CA ILE A 94 -8.17 -5.67 -4.55
C ILE A 94 -8.29 -4.85 -5.84
N VAL A 95 -9.14 -3.82 -5.81
CA VAL A 95 -9.57 -3.12 -7.02
C VAL A 95 -9.46 -1.61 -6.83
N PRO A 96 -8.53 -0.95 -7.54
CA PRO A 96 -8.56 0.49 -7.69
C PRO A 96 -9.77 0.92 -8.52
N LEU A 97 -10.56 1.86 -8.02
CA LEU A 97 -11.72 2.36 -8.72
C LEU A 97 -11.30 3.42 -9.77
N PRO A 98 -11.93 3.41 -10.96
CA PRO A 98 -11.79 4.50 -11.92
C PRO A 98 -12.40 5.80 -11.36
N GLY A 99 -11.82 6.93 -11.79
CA GLY A 99 -12.29 8.25 -11.36
C GLY A 99 -11.84 8.64 -9.96
N ALA A 100 -12.37 9.76 -9.47
CA ALA A 100 -12.01 10.36 -8.19
C ALA A 100 -13.22 10.98 -7.51
N THR A 101 -13.20 11.06 -6.17
CA THR A 101 -14.24 11.76 -5.39
C THR A 101 -14.31 13.24 -5.81
N PRO A 102 -15.34 14.01 -5.40
CA PRO A 102 -15.43 15.44 -5.70
C PRO A 102 -14.18 16.24 -5.26
N GLU A 103 -13.52 15.81 -4.18
CA GLU A 103 -12.28 16.37 -3.66
C GLU A 103 -11.02 15.91 -4.41
N GLY A 104 -11.18 15.01 -5.40
CA GLY A 104 -10.11 14.44 -6.20
C GLY A 104 -9.44 13.23 -5.56
N TYR A 105 -10.04 12.58 -4.56
CA TYR A 105 -9.44 11.41 -3.92
C TYR A 105 -9.67 10.15 -4.75
N ARG A 106 -8.62 9.33 -4.83
CA ARG A 106 -8.68 8.04 -5.51
C ARG A 106 -9.05 6.94 -4.50
N VAL A 107 -9.80 5.94 -4.93
CA VAL A 107 -10.37 4.92 -4.04
C VAL A 107 -9.90 3.54 -4.45
N ILE A 108 -9.51 2.71 -3.48
CA ILE A 108 -9.21 1.29 -3.65
C ILE A 108 -10.07 0.45 -2.71
N VAL A 109 -10.68 -0.61 -3.23
CA VAL A 109 -11.57 -1.49 -2.48
C VAL A 109 -10.95 -2.88 -2.36
N GLY A 110 -10.89 -3.40 -1.13
CA GLY A 110 -10.54 -4.78 -0.82
C GLY A 110 -11.75 -5.55 -0.28
N LYS A 111 -12.03 -6.74 -0.82
CA LYS A 111 -13.11 -7.63 -0.33
C LYS A 111 -12.72 -9.10 -0.44
N LEU A 112 -13.40 -9.96 0.33
CA LEU A 112 -13.31 -11.41 0.18
C LEU A 112 -14.10 -11.87 -1.05
N GLU A 113 -13.52 -12.83 -1.78
CA GLU A 113 -14.17 -13.59 -2.86
C GLU A 113 -14.39 -15.04 -2.45
N ASP A 114 -13.39 -15.65 -1.80
CA ASP A 114 -13.52 -16.96 -1.17
C ASP A 114 -13.77 -16.79 0.34
N LEU A 115 -14.93 -17.24 0.80
CA LEU A 115 -15.32 -17.15 2.21
C LEU A 115 -14.74 -18.29 3.06
N SER A 116 -14.04 -19.25 2.44
CA SER A 116 -13.33 -20.29 3.15
C SER A 116 -12.06 -19.74 3.78
N ALA A 117 -12.11 -19.55 5.09
CA ALA A 117 -10.97 -19.07 5.85
C ALA A 117 -9.73 -19.96 5.69
N SER A 118 -9.86 -21.27 5.39
CA SER A 118 -8.69 -22.15 5.18
C SER A 118 -7.82 -21.75 4.00
N ASN A 119 -8.41 -21.07 3.00
CA ASN A 119 -7.72 -20.64 1.80
C ASN A 119 -7.12 -19.23 1.96
N PHE A 120 -7.54 -18.50 3.00
CA PHE A 120 -7.08 -17.16 3.29
C PHE A 120 -5.67 -17.16 3.91
N ASN A 121 -4.79 -16.33 3.37
CA ASN A 121 -3.48 -16.04 3.94
C ASN A 121 -3.27 -14.53 3.96
N TYR A 122 -3.13 -13.96 5.15
CA TYR A 122 -3.02 -12.51 5.32
C TYR A 122 -1.78 -11.91 4.65
N ALA A 123 -0.63 -12.59 4.71
CA ALA A 123 0.61 -12.10 4.09
C ALA A 123 0.47 -12.01 2.57
N ASP A 124 -0.10 -13.05 1.95
CA ASP A 124 -0.32 -13.08 0.50
C ASP A 124 -1.31 -12.00 0.05
N VAL A 125 -2.37 -11.78 0.84
CA VAL A 125 -3.36 -10.71 0.58
C VAL A 125 -2.72 -9.33 0.66
N MET A 126 -1.87 -9.08 1.66
CA MET A 126 -1.13 -7.81 1.77
C MET A 126 -0.08 -7.67 0.66
N LYS A 127 0.58 -8.75 0.23
CA LYS A 127 1.47 -8.74 -0.94
C LYS A 127 0.73 -8.34 -2.21
N LEU A 128 -0.46 -8.93 -2.45
CA LEU A 128 -1.31 -8.55 -3.58
C LEU A 128 -1.75 -7.10 -3.48
N TYR A 129 -2.17 -6.64 -2.30
CA TYR A 129 -2.54 -5.25 -2.07
C TYR A 129 -1.38 -4.31 -2.42
N CYS A 130 -0.18 -4.56 -1.89
CA CYS A 130 0.99 -3.73 -2.17
C CYS A 130 1.33 -3.70 -3.67
N MET A 131 1.30 -4.85 -4.35
CA MET A 131 1.56 -4.93 -5.79
C MET A 131 0.53 -4.15 -6.62
N VAL A 132 -0.76 -4.33 -6.34
CA VAL A 132 -1.85 -3.61 -7.01
C VAL A 132 -1.71 -2.11 -6.79
N PHE A 133 -1.41 -1.71 -5.55
CA PHE A 133 -1.29 -0.31 -5.15
C PHE A 133 -0.06 0.37 -5.77
N ASP A 134 1.09 -0.31 -5.83
CA ASP A 134 2.29 0.20 -6.49
C ASP A 134 2.05 0.41 -7.99
N TYR A 135 1.48 -0.59 -8.66
CA TYR A 135 1.13 -0.48 -10.08
C TYR A 135 0.14 0.66 -10.31
N TRP A 136 -0.85 0.80 -9.42
CA TRP A 136 -1.87 1.84 -9.49
C TRP A 136 -1.26 3.24 -9.42
N MET A 137 -0.41 3.47 -8.42
CA MET A 137 0.29 4.72 -8.26
C MET A 137 1.20 5.03 -9.44
N TYR A 138 1.87 4.02 -9.99
CA TYR A 138 2.77 4.18 -11.11
C TYR A 138 2.07 4.70 -12.37
N GLU A 139 0.84 4.22 -12.61
CA GLU A 139 0.01 4.68 -13.73
C GLU A 139 -0.67 6.03 -13.46
N ASP A 140 -1.15 6.24 -12.25
CA ASP A 140 -1.94 7.42 -11.90
C ASP A 140 -1.09 8.67 -11.62
N GLY A 141 0.16 8.50 -11.21
CA GLY A 141 1.00 9.57 -10.69
C GLY A 141 0.48 10.11 -9.35
N ILE A 142 0.82 11.36 -9.04
CA ILE A 142 0.43 11.97 -7.76
C ILE A 142 -1.05 12.37 -7.76
N GLN A 143 -1.72 12.13 -6.65
CA GLN A 143 -3.16 12.38 -6.48
C GLN A 143 -3.41 13.11 -5.16
N PRO A 144 -4.41 14.03 -5.08
CA PRO A 144 -4.68 14.82 -3.88
C PRO A 144 -4.83 14.00 -2.59
N GLY A 145 -5.33 12.76 -2.71
CA GLY A 145 -5.52 11.84 -1.62
C GLY A 145 -5.95 10.46 -2.07
N HIS A 146 -5.84 9.49 -1.18
CA HIS A 146 -6.27 8.11 -1.37
C HIS A 146 -7.21 7.68 -0.24
N VAL A 147 -8.19 6.86 -0.58
CA VAL A 147 -9.13 6.24 0.34
C VAL A 147 -9.01 4.73 0.19
N ILE A 148 -8.72 4.05 1.30
CA ILE A 148 -8.70 2.59 1.36
C ILE A 148 -10.04 2.13 1.94
N VAL A 149 -10.70 1.22 1.26
CA VAL A 149 -11.98 0.64 1.70
C VAL A 149 -11.82 -0.87 1.84
N ILE A 150 -12.14 -1.40 3.02
CA ILE A 150 -12.14 -2.83 3.32
C ILE A 150 -13.58 -3.27 3.58
N ASP A 151 -14.10 -4.11 2.71
CA ASP A 151 -15.41 -4.73 2.87
C ASP A 151 -15.29 -6.00 3.70
N LEU A 152 -15.95 -6.01 4.86
CA LEU A 152 -15.95 -7.15 5.78
C LEU A 152 -17.10 -8.13 5.56
N LYS A 153 -17.93 -7.94 4.53
CA LYS A 153 -18.99 -8.88 4.18
C LYS A 153 -18.41 -10.29 3.96
N GLY A 154 -18.96 -11.28 4.68
CA GLY A 154 -18.51 -12.67 4.61
C GLY A 154 -17.24 -12.98 5.42
N CYS A 155 -16.63 -11.98 6.07
CA CYS A 155 -15.54 -12.20 7.01
C CYS A 155 -16.05 -13.03 8.21
N SER A 156 -15.20 -13.93 8.69
CA SER A 156 -15.50 -14.83 9.81
C SER A 156 -14.37 -14.79 10.83
N LEU A 157 -14.62 -15.25 12.06
CA LEU A 157 -13.56 -15.37 13.08
C LEU A 157 -12.41 -16.27 12.61
N GLY A 158 -12.66 -17.22 11.70
CA GLY A 158 -11.62 -18.03 11.07
C GLY A 158 -10.65 -17.22 10.21
N HIS A 159 -11.12 -16.15 9.57
CA HIS A 159 -10.26 -15.21 8.85
C HIS A 159 -9.44 -14.37 9.83
N VAL A 160 -10.08 -13.85 10.89
CA VAL A 160 -9.40 -13.06 11.94
C VAL A 160 -8.27 -13.86 12.60
N ALA A 161 -8.51 -15.13 12.92
CA ALA A 161 -7.50 -16.01 13.50
C ALA A 161 -6.30 -16.28 12.58
N ARG A 162 -6.40 -15.99 11.28
CA ARG A 162 -5.34 -16.12 10.28
C ARG A 162 -4.62 -14.81 9.98
N ILE A 163 -5.02 -13.72 10.63
CA ILE A 163 -4.27 -12.47 10.59
C ILE A 163 -3.02 -12.64 11.44
N GLY A 164 -1.86 -12.69 10.79
CA GLY A 164 -0.57 -12.72 11.48
C GLY A 164 -0.32 -11.39 12.18
N LEU A 165 -0.20 -11.39 13.51
CA LEU A 165 -0.02 -10.17 14.30
C LEU A 165 1.26 -9.42 13.90
N LEU A 166 2.33 -10.15 13.60
CA LEU A 166 3.59 -9.56 13.13
C LEU A 166 3.44 -8.95 11.74
N GLN A 167 2.75 -9.61 10.81
CA GLN A 167 2.47 -9.09 9.48
C GLN A 167 1.59 -7.84 9.56
N MET A 168 0.59 -7.82 10.43
CA MET A 168 -0.25 -6.64 10.64
C MET A 168 0.54 -5.46 11.21
N LYS A 169 1.42 -5.70 12.20
CA LYS A 169 2.36 -4.67 12.70
C LYS A 169 3.24 -4.12 11.56
N LYS A 170 3.82 -5.00 10.75
CA LYS A 170 4.66 -4.64 9.59
C LYS A 170 3.88 -3.79 8.58
N PHE A 171 2.65 -4.19 8.23
CA PHE A 171 1.82 -3.48 7.26
C PHE A 171 1.39 -2.11 7.78
N LEU A 172 0.93 -2.03 9.03
CA LEU A 172 0.54 -0.75 9.64
C LEU A 172 1.73 0.19 9.79
N PHE A 173 2.93 -0.31 10.10
CA PHE A 173 4.15 0.49 10.03
C PHE A 173 4.37 1.03 8.62
N TYR A 174 4.33 0.17 7.59
CA TYR A 174 4.54 0.59 6.21
C TYR A 174 3.53 1.67 5.80
N LEU A 175 2.24 1.45 6.07
CA LEU A 175 1.15 2.34 5.70
C LEU A 175 1.31 3.75 6.30
N GLN A 176 1.80 3.84 7.53
CA GLN A 176 1.86 5.10 8.29
C GLN A 176 3.21 5.83 8.15
N GLU A 177 4.32 5.08 8.06
CA GLU A 177 5.68 5.64 8.13
C GLU A 177 6.38 5.70 6.78
N ALA A 178 5.98 4.85 5.84
CA ALA A 178 6.77 4.54 4.67
C ALA A 178 6.02 4.75 3.35
N ALA A 179 4.71 4.52 3.31
CA ALA A 179 3.94 4.61 2.07
C ALA A 179 3.98 6.02 1.49
N ALA A 180 4.29 6.14 0.19
CA ALA A 180 4.45 7.41 -0.52
C ALA A 180 3.10 8.02 -0.93
N ILE A 181 2.15 8.08 0.01
CA ILE A 181 0.77 8.50 -0.25
C ILE A 181 0.25 9.48 0.79
N ARG A 182 -0.82 10.18 0.38
CA ARG A 182 -1.69 10.91 1.28
C ARG A 182 -2.92 10.06 1.54
N LEU A 183 -2.91 9.30 2.63
CA LEU A 183 -4.08 8.54 3.05
C LEU A 183 -5.07 9.50 3.74
N ILE A 184 -6.26 9.65 3.17
CA ILE A 184 -7.30 10.57 3.65
C ILE A 184 -8.41 9.81 4.38
N GLY A 185 -8.63 8.55 4.04
CA GLY A 185 -9.64 7.72 4.68
C GLY A 185 -9.24 6.25 4.69
N PHE A 186 -9.47 5.60 5.83
CA PHE A 186 -9.37 4.16 5.99
C PHE A 186 -10.71 3.63 6.48
N HIS A 187 -11.49 3.06 5.57
CA HIS A 187 -12.90 2.74 5.79
C HIS A 187 -13.07 1.23 5.87
N PHE A 188 -13.77 0.77 6.91
CA PHE A 188 -14.32 -0.58 6.96
C PHE A 188 -15.82 -0.48 6.71
N ILE A 189 -16.32 -1.16 5.69
CA ILE A 189 -17.75 -1.23 5.36
C ILE A 189 -18.30 -2.62 5.61
N ASN A 190 -19.62 -2.73 5.77
CA ASN A 190 -20.30 -3.98 6.12
C ASN A 190 -19.65 -4.65 7.35
N ILE A 191 -19.37 -3.85 8.39
CA ILE A 191 -18.63 -4.35 9.54
C ILE A 191 -19.37 -5.52 10.22
N VAL A 192 -18.59 -6.47 10.69
CA VAL A 192 -19.08 -7.70 11.33
C VAL A 192 -19.29 -7.48 12.84
N PRO A 193 -20.16 -8.26 13.51
CA PRO A 193 -20.43 -8.10 14.94
C PRO A 193 -19.20 -8.22 15.87
N PHE A 194 -18.11 -8.82 15.38
CA PHE A 194 -16.84 -8.98 16.10
C PHE A 194 -15.75 -7.99 15.64
N MET A 195 -16.14 -6.84 15.06
CA MET A 195 -15.19 -5.80 14.61
C MET A 195 -14.31 -5.29 15.76
N ASP A 196 -14.82 -5.28 16.99
CA ASP A 196 -14.08 -4.96 18.21
C ASP A 196 -12.80 -5.81 18.38
N LYS A 197 -12.85 -7.10 18.01
CA LYS A 197 -11.68 -7.99 18.05
C LYS A 197 -10.64 -7.63 16.99
N ILE A 198 -11.07 -7.26 15.78
CA ILE A 198 -10.18 -6.78 14.72
C ILE A 198 -9.50 -5.50 15.19
N MET A 199 -10.27 -4.58 15.76
CA MET A 199 -9.76 -3.33 16.33
C MET A 199 -8.77 -3.57 17.46
N ALA A 200 -9.04 -4.51 18.36
CA ALA A 200 -8.12 -4.87 19.45
C ALA A 200 -6.76 -5.36 18.93
N LEU A 201 -6.72 -6.03 17.77
CA LEU A 201 -5.49 -6.47 17.13
C LEU A 201 -4.73 -5.33 16.42
N MET A 202 -5.45 -4.36 15.83
CA MET A 202 -4.86 -3.23 15.10
C MET A 202 -4.37 -2.10 16.02
N ASN A 203 -5.18 -1.76 17.04
CA ASN A 203 -4.99 -0.61 17.93
C ASN A 203 -3.56 -0.46 18.49
N PRO A 204 -2.86 -1.53 18.93
CA PRO A 204 -1.50 -1.42 19.45
C PRO A 204 -0.47 -0.87 18.46
N PHE A 205 -0.77 -0.87 17.16
CA PHE A 205 0.13 -0.46 16.09
C PHE A 205 -0.35 0.77 15.32
N MET A 206 -1.51 1.33 15.67
CA MET A 206 -2.04 2.53 15.02
C MET A 206 -1.60 3.79 15.76
N LYS A 207 -1.10 4.76 14.99
CA LYS A 207 -0.83 6.12 15.46
C LYS A 207 -2.11 6.96 15.43
N LYS A 208 -2.07 8.11 16.11
CA LYS A 208 -3.23 9.02 16.21
C LYS A 208 -3.70 9.49 14.83
N GLU A 209 -2.76 9.72 13.91
CA GLU A 209 -3.02 10.18 12.55
C GLU A 209 -3.87 9.15 11.80
N LEU A 210 -3.48 7.87 11.80
CA LEU A 210 -4.27 6.80 11.15
C LEU A 210 -5.62 6.60 11.84
N THR A 211 -5.65 6.60 13.17
CA THR A 211 -6.89 6.46 13.94
C THR A 211 -7.88 7.60 13.63
N SER A 212 -7.39 8.82 13.38
CA SER A 212 -8.23 9.99 13.10
C SER A 212 -8.97 9.92 11.75
N ILE A 213 -8.49 9.08 10.84
CA ILE A 213 -9.07 8.85 9.51
C ILE A 213 -9.63 7.44 9.36
N LEU A 214 -9.75 6.70 10.46
CA LEU A 214 -10.35 5.38 10.49
C LEU A 214 -11.87 5.50 10.68
N TYR A 215 -12.63 4.89 9.78
CA TYR A 215 -14.09 4.92 9.82
C TYR A 215 -14.67 3.51 9.75
N LEU A 216 -15.61 3.20 10.64
CA LEU A 216 -16.30 1.90 10.70
C LEU A 216 -17.77 2.12 10.35
N HIS A 217 -18.24 1.52 9.26
CA HIS A 217 -19.59 1.74 8.72
C HIS A 217 -20.44 0.49 8.88
N ASN A 218 -21.49 0.58 9.69
CA ASN A 218 -22.56 -0.43 9.73
C ASN A 218 -23.54 -0.24 8.57
N ASP A 219 -23.89 1.02 8.29
CA ASP A 219 -24.75 1.41 7.17
C ASP A 219 -23.88 1.99 6.05
N ILE A 220 -23.96 1.40 4.86
CA ILE A 220 -23.22 1.84 3.68
C ILE A 220 -23.61 3.27 3.25
N ASN A 221 -24.81 3.75 3.61
CA ASN A 221 -25.19 5.13 3.33
C ASN A 221 -24.34 6.16 4.10
N GLU A 222 -23.80 5.78 5.27
CA GLU A 222 -22.84 6.62 5.99
C GLU A 222 -21.51 6.71 5.25
N PHE A 223 -21.08 5.60 4.66
CA PHE A 223 -19.89 5.55 3.81
C PHE A 223 -20.06 6.42 2.54
N PHE A 224 -21.26 6.46 1.94
CA PHE A 224 -21.52 7.27 0.75
C PHE A 224 -21.37 8.78 0.95
N LYS A 225 -21.28 9.25 2.19
CA LYS A 225 -20.92 10.65 2.51
C LYS A 225 -19.46 10.98 2.20
N PHE A 226 -18.59 9.97 2.10
CA PHE A 226 -17.16 10.11 1.82
C PHE A 226 -16.82 9.74 0.37
N VAL A 227 -17.47 8.70 -0.17
CA VAL A 227 -17.28 8.24 -1.54
C VAL A 227 -18.65 8.16 -2.22
N PRO A 228 -18.93 8.97 -3.25
CA PRO A 228 -20.23 8.97 -3.91
C PRO A 228 -20.65 7.57 -4.37
N ARG A 229 -21.93 7.25 -4.19
CA ARG A 229 -22.49 5.93 -4.52
C ARG A 229 -22.25 5.56 -5.98
N GLU A 230 -22.38 6.52 -6.89
CA GLU A 230 -22.24 6.33 -8.34
C GLU A 230 -20.83 5.85 -8.71
N MET A 231 -19.83 6.24 -7.92
CA MET A 231 -18.43 5.81 -8.09
C MET A 231 -18.16 4.40 -7.56
N MET A 232 -19.12 3.73 -6.95
CA MET A 232 -18.91 2.39 -6.43
C MET A 232 -19.29 1.33 -7.47
N PRO A 233 -18.69 0.13 -7.39
CA PRO A 233 -19.14 -1.04 -8.14
C PRO A 233 -20.63 -1.35 -7.94
N LYS A 234 -21.25 -2.00 -8.93
CA LYS A 234 -22.63 -2.54 -8.85
C LYS A 234 -22.85 -3.43 -7.61
N ASP A 235 -21.82 -4.12 -7.11
CA ASP A 235 -21.85 -4.87 -5.85
C ASP A 235 -22.33 -4.04 -4.64
N TYR A 236 -22.08 -2.74 -4.68
CA TYR A 236 -22.41 -1.77 -3.63
C TYR A 236 -23.58 -0.86 -4.04
N GLY A 237 -24.27 -1.19 -5.14
CA GLY A 237 -25.39 -0.42 -5.68
C GLY A 237 -24.99 0.86 -6.41
N GLY A 238 -23.73 0.98 -6.84
CA GLY A 238 -23.25 2.08 -7.68
C GLY A 238 -23.39 1.81 -9.17
N GLN A 239 -22.64 2.55 -10.01
CA GLN A 239 -22.75 2.49 -11.47
C GLN A 239 -21.54 1.85 -12.15
N LEU A 240 -20.42 1.69 -11.45
CA LEU A 240 -19.23 1.05 -12.01
C LEU A 240 -19.42 -0.45 -12.21
N GLU A 241 -18.56 -1.06 -13.02
CA GLU A 241 -18.56 -2.51 -13.19
C GLU A 241 -18.37 -3.24 -11.86
N GLU A 242 -18.93 -4.46 -11.79
CA GLU A 242 -18.78 -5.32 -10.63
C GLU A 242 -17.30 -5.54 -10.31
N THR A 243 -16.98 -5.68 -9.02
CA THR A 243 -15.60 -5.87 -8.54
C THR A 243 -14.93 -7.06 -9.20
N LYS A 244 -15.71 -8.10 -9.53
CA LYS A 244 -15.22 -9.30 -10.22
C LYS A 244 -14.73 -9.00 -11.64
N VAL A 245 -15.42 -8.15 -12.39
CA VAL A 245 -14.99 -7.75 -13.73
C VAL A 245 -13.82 -6.78 -13.64
N ALA A 246 -13.91 -5.79 -12.75
CA ALA A 246 -12.87 -4.79 -12.57
C ALA A 246 -11.53 -5.40 -12.13
N ARG A 247 -11.54 -6.38 -11.20
CA ARG A 247 -10.32 -7.08 -10.78
C ARG A 247 -9.70 -7.88 -11.93
N GLU A 248 -10.51 -8.52 -12.78
CA GLU A 248 -9.99 -9.35 -13.87
C GLU A 248 -9.28 -8.47 -14.90
N LEU A 249 -9.88 -7.34 -15.27
CA LEU A 249 -9.25 -6.34 -16.11
C LEU A 249 -7.92 -5.85 -15.52
N TYR A 250 -7.91 -5.54 -14.22
CA TYR A 250 -6.72 -5.03 -13.55
C TYR A 250 -5.61 -6.08 -13.41
N TYR A 251 -5.96 -7.31 -13.05
CA TYR A 251 -5.00 -8.40 -12.91
C TYR A 251 -4.44 -8.84 -14.27
N ASN A 252 -5.22 -8.76 -15.35
CA ASN A 252 -4.71 -8.96 -16.71
C ASN A 252 -3.64 -7.92 -17.07
N LYS A 253 -3.86 -6.64 -16.74
CA LYS A 253 -2.83 -5.61 -16.91
C LYS A 253 -1.55 -5.93 -16.13
N LEU A 254 -1.67 -6.38 -14.88
CA LEU A 254 -0.52 -6.81 -14.07
C LEU A 254 0.23 -7.99 -14.70
N MET A 255 -0.48 -8.92 -15.33
CA MET A 255 0.13 -10.04 -16.07
C MET A 255 0.85 -9.57 -17.33
N ASP A 256 0.23 -8.67 -18.10
CA ASP A 256 0.82 -8.10 -19.31
C ASP A 256 2.11 -7.32 -18.99
N ASP A 257 2.15 -6.67 -17.83
CA ASP A 257 3.27 -5.88 -17.32
C ASP A 257 4.14 -6.59 -16.29
N ARG A 258 4.05 -7.92 -16.20
CA ARG A 258 4.75 -8.75 -15.19
C ARG A 258 6.24 -8.45 -15.13
N LYS A 259 6.92 -8.33 -16.28
CA LYS A 259 8.36 -8.05 -16.35
C LYS A 259 8.69 -6.70 -15.70
N GLN A 260 7.91 -5.68 -16.02
CA GLN A 260 8.09 -4.33 -15.51
C GLN A 260 7.83 -4.26 -14.01
N MET A 261 6.93 -5.08 -13.48
CA MET A 261 6.72 -5.19 -12.04
C MET A 261 7.94 -5.78 -11.31
N LEU A 262 8.56 -6.82 -11.88
CA LEU A 262 9.79 -7.42 -11.30
C LEU A 262 10.98 -6.44 -11.36
N GLU A 263 11.08 -5.66 -12.44
CA GLU A 263 12.06 -4.57 -12.54
C GLU A 263 11.76 -3.45 -11.53
N PHE A 264 10.49 -3.12 -11.32
CA PHE A 264 10.06 -2.17 -10.29
C PHE A 264 10.46 -2.63 -8.89
N GLU A 265 10.19 -3.90 -8.54
CA GLU A 265 10.63 -4.50 -7.28
C GLU A 265 12.12 -4.26 -7.03
N THR A 266 12.96 -4.68 -7.99
CA THR A 266 14.42 -4.60 -7.87
C THR A 266 14.91 -3.16 -7.69
N ARG A 267 14.29 -2.19 -8.39
CA ARG A 267 14.66 -0.77 -8.28
C ARG A 267 14.21 -0.12 -6.98
N HIS A 268 13.21 -0.69 -6.29
CA HIS A 268 12.66 -0.17 -5.04
C HIS A 268 13.19 -0.89 -3.79
N GLN A 269 14.34 -1.53 -3.92
CA GLN A 269 15.10 -2.10 -2.81
C GLN A 269 16.42 -1.34 -2.64
N VAL A 270 16.99 -1.41 -1.44
CA VAL A 270 18.30 -0.84 -1.12
C VAL A 270 19.37 -1.93 -1.05
N ASN A 271 20.59 -1.57 -1.45
CA ASN A 271 21.75 -2.40 -1.20
C ASN A 271 22.41 -2.00 0.13
N GLU A 272 22.04 -2.70 1.20
CA GLU A 272 22.55 -2.43 2.56
C GLU A 272 24.08 -2.46 2.67
N LYS A 273 24.79 -3.17 1.79
CA LYS A 273 26.27 -3.20 1.78
C LYS A 273 26.89 -1.89 1.34
N LEU A 274 26.15 -1.08 0.58
CA LEU A 274 26.59 0.21 0.07
C LEU A 274 26.12 1.37 0.94
N ARG A 275 25.31 1.11 1.98
CA ARG A 275 24.72 2.16 2.82
C ARG A 275 25.81 2.93 3.57
N PRO A 276 25.79 4.27 3.54
CA PRO A 276 26.63 5.08 4.41
C PRO A 276 26.29 4.83 5.89
N GLY A 277 27.29 4.46 6.70
CA GLY A 277 27.11 4.15 8.11
C GLY A 277 26.70 2.70 8.37
N LYS A 278 25.89 2.46 9.40
CA LYS A 278 25.51 1.10 9.80
C LYS A 278 24.38 0.58 8.89
N PRO A 279 24.51 -0.64 8.33
CA PRO A 279 23.42 -1.33 7.65
C PRO A 279 22.19 -1.43 8.53
N LYS A 280 21.01 -1.24 7.94
CA LYS A 280 19.72 -1.44 8.61
C LYS A 280 19.25 -2.88 8.38
N ASN A 281 18.51 -3.40 9.34
CA ASN A 281 17.82 -4.69 9.23
C ASN A 281 16.38 -4.58 9.75
N ALA A 282 15.60 -5.65 9.57
CA ALA A 282 14.22 -5.72 10.04
C ALA A 282 14.06 -5.40 11.55
N SER A 283 15.03 -5.76 12.40
CA SER A 283 14.95 -5.45 13.83
C SER A 283 15.08 -3.96 14.12
N ASP A 284 15.88 -3.22 13.34
CA ASP A 284 16.01 -1.76 13.47
C ASP A 284 14.71 -1.03 13.06
N LEU A 285 13.98 -1.55 12.09
CA LEU A 285 12.72 -0.97 11.63
C LEU A 285 11.54 -1.28 12.56
N PHE A 286 11.47 -2.52 13.05
CA PHE A 286 10.25 -3.05 13.66
C PHE A 286 10.41 -3.37 15.15
N GLY A 287 11.60 -3.22 15.72
CA GLY A 287 11.90 -3.62 17.10
C GLY A 287 11.71 -5.12 17.33
N ILE A 288 11.93 -5.97 16.31
CA ILE A 288 11.77 -7.44 16.38
C ILE A 288 13.03 -8.12 16.95
N ALA A 289 13.91 -7.40 17.64
CA ALA A 289 14.94 -8.04 18.44
C ALA A 289 14.26 -8.78 19.60
N GLY A 290 13.92 -10.05 19.37
CA GLY A 290 13.54 -10.96 20.43
C GLY A 290 14.67 -10.99 21.44
N ASN A 291 14.34 -10.86 22.71
CA ASN A 291 15.22 -11.22 23.83
C ASN A 291 15.47 -12.74 23.80
N PHE A 292 16.19 -13.24 22.81
CA PHE A 292 16.93 -14.48 22.97
C PHE A 292 18.20 -14.11 23.72
N LYS A 293 18.11 -14.07 25.05
CA LYS A 293 19.28 -14.27 25.88
C LYS A 293 19.94 -15.54 25.36
N LYS A 294 21.15 -15.42 24.83
CA LYS A 294 22.04 -16.57 24.70
C LYS A 294 22.10 -17.18 26.10
N LEU A 295 21.56 -18.40 26.23
CA LEU A 295 21.91 -19.27 27.33
C LEU A 295 23.33 -19.71 27.01
N ASP A 296 24.30 -19.02 27.62
CA ASP A 296 25.61 -19.62 27.82
C ASP A 296 25.38 -20.78 28.78
N ILE A 297 25.50 -22.00 28.25
CA ILE A 297 25.55 -23.22 29.04
C ILE A 297 27.03 -23.43 29.33
N ASP A 298 27.41 -23.26 30.59
CA ASP A 298 28.67 -23.76 31.15
C ASP A 298 28.66 -25.29 31.23
#